data_AF-A0A7S4ME06-F1
#
_entry.id   AF-A0A7S4ME06-F1
#
_cell.length_a   1.000
_cell.length_b   1.000
_cell.length_c   1.000
_cell.angle_alpha   90.00
_cell.angle_beta   90.00
_cell.angle_gamma   90.00
#
_symmetry.space_group_name_H-M   'P 1'
#
loop_
_entity.id
_entity.type
_entity.pdbx_description
1 polymer ?
#
loop_
_entity_poly.entity_id
_entity_poly.type
_entity_poly.pdbx_seq_one_letter_code
_entity_poly.pdbx_strand_id
1 'polypeptide(L)'
;KRSKYLKIAGIIGGIVGVLVLIGLFTGAGIVIGLSSCSSSSSDDNSGESTSNSTTVSTVISASATVSPSAVPQEFWEKISLPAMMDHLQALQNIANDNGGTRSISSPGFNASISYIESQLRENTNLIISTQPFTVNMTVQVEDPIFEMIQPSEQVYTKPDDYAPLQYSASGDVTENAELVPQLGCDPDDFAAFTSGKIALISRGNCTFFQKATNALEAGAVGVLVFNYEDQTAATQGTLGSFVDIPVFGITYSLGQSFIATPESLLHMFNSVELQTIYTSNLIAETASGDDNSIVTIGSHLDSVDAGPGINDNGSGSSANLQIALQFESEVNYVNKVRFLWYGAEEEGLLGSTFYVESLSDVEKDKIALNLNFDMLGSPNYIRGILNGTDSTMYGSQVIMETFEDFF
;
A
#
# COMPACT_ATOMS: atom_id res chain seq x y z
N LYS A 1 -23.86 -1.44 -19.55
CA LYS A 1 -22.66 -2.21 -19.95
C LYS A 1 -21.95 -2.58 -18.67
N ARG A 2 -22.02 -3.84 -18.22
CA ARG A 2 -21.40 -4.27 -16.95
C ARG A 2 -19.88 -4.22 -17.11
N SER A 3 -19.24 -3.26 -16.45
CA SER A 3 -17.79 -3.22 -16.32
C SER A 3 -17.38 -4.42 -15.45
N LYS A 4 -16.42 -5.21 -15.92
CA LYS A 4 -15.84 -6.28 -15.11
C LYS A 4 -14.81 -5.63 -14.20
N TYR A 5 -15.04 -5.66 -12.89
CA TYR A 5 -14.04 -5.31 -11.89
C TYR A 5 -12.81 -6.20 -12.03
N LEU A 6 -11.63 -5.62 -11.87
CA LEU A 6 -10.41 -6.38 -11.65
C LEU A 6 -10.25 -6.50 -10.13
N LYS A 7 -10.52 -7.68 -9.58
CA LYS A 7 -10.19 -7.98 -8.17
C LYS A 7 -8.67 -8.09 -8.08
N ILE A 8 -8.03 -7.04 -7.61
CA ILE A 8 -6.62 -7.07 -7.22
C ILE A 8 -6.62 -7.39 -5.73
N ALA A 9 -6.21 -8.61 -5.38
CA ALA A 9 -5.89 -8.92 -3.99
C ALA A 9 -4.62 -8.12 -3.63
N GLY A 10 -4.74 -7.15 -2.74
CA GLY A 10 -3.58 -6.51 -2.13
C GLY A 10 -2.90 -7.55 -1.25
N ILE A 11 -1.74 -8.05 -1.69
CA ILE A 11 -0.88 -8.89 -0.85
C ILE A 11 -0.03 -7.93 -0.03
N ILE A 12 -0.48 -7.63 1.19
CA ILE A 12 0.40 -7.18 2.26
C ILE A 12 0.48 -8.36 3.24
N GLY A 13 1.44 -9.25 3.02
CA GLY A 13 1.84 -10.27 3.99
C GLY A 13 0.94 -11.51 4.16
N GLY A 14 1.45 -12.68 3.78
CA GLY A 14 1.12 -13.93 4.49
C GLY A 14 0.26 -14.99 3.76
N ILE A 15 0.97 -15.99 3.21
CA ILE A 15 0.63 -17.42 3.17
C ILE A 15 -0.53 -17.94 2.27
N VAL A 16 -0.10 -18.51 1.15
CA VAL A 16 -0.42 -19.82 0.50
C VAL A 16 -1.86 -20.18 0.08
N GLY A 17 -1.98 -20.54 -1.21
CA GLY A 17 -2.77 -21.71 -1.62
C GLY A 17 -3.54 -21.61 -2.94
N VAL A 18 -2.87 -21.89 -4.06
CA VAL A 18 -3.46 -22.01 -5.40
C VAL A 18 -4.41 -23.20 -5.52
N LEU A 19 -5.58 -23.06 -6.17
CA LEU A 19 -6.10 -24.09 -7.08
C LEU A 19 -7.19 -23.54 -8.03
N VAL A 20 -6.89 -23.59 -9.32
CA VAL A 20 -7.85 -23.41 -10.42
C VAL A 20 -8.70 -24.67 -10.53
N LEU A 21 -10.03 -24.53 -10.50
CA LEU A 21 -10.95 -25.55 -11.02
C LEU A 21 -12.08 -24.89 -11.81
N ILE A 22 -12.10 -25.18 -13.11
CA ILE A 22 -13.20 -24.91 -14.03
C ILE A 22 -14.29 -25.95 -13.76
N GLY A 23 -15.53 -25.50 -13.51
CA GLY A 23 -16.69 -26.38 -13.38
C GLY A 23 -18.01 -25.62 -13.47
N LEU A 24 -18.64 -25.66 -14.65
CA LEU A 24 -20.07 -25.42 -14.83
C LEU A 24 -20.86 -26.50 -14.08
N PHE A 25 -21.85 -26.15 -13.25
CA PHE A 25 -23.17 -26.81 -13.22
C PHE A 25 -24.15 -26.05 -12.31
N THR A 26 -25.39 -26.01 -12.77
CA THR A 26 -26.61 -25.49 -12.16
C THR A 26 -27.14 -26.38 -11.04
N GLY A 27 -27.78 -25.79 -10.02
CA GLY A 27 -28.76 -26.50 -9.20
C GLY A 27 -28.66 -26.25 -7.70
N ALA A 28 -29.77 -25.82 -7.12
CA ALA A 28 -29.96 -25.63 -5.68
C ALA A 28 -29.69 -26.91 -4.88
N GLY A 29 -29.03 -26.77 -3.73
CA GLY A 29 -28.83 -27.86 -2.78
C GLY A 29 -28.38 -27.34 -1.42
N ILE A 30 -29.27 -27.46 -0.44
CA ILE A 30 -29.02 -27.21 0.98
C ILE A 30 -27.96 -28.22 1.47
N VAL A 31 -26.88 -27.74 2.07
CA VAL A 31 -25.86 -28.59 2.72
C VAL A 31 -25.94 -28.38 4.24
N ILE A 32 -26.31 -29.46 4.94
CA ILE A 32 -26.20 -29.58 6.41
C ILE A 32 -24.86 -30.24 6.70
N GLY A 33 -23.91 -29.50 7.27
CA GLY A 33 -22.62 -30.04 7.69
C GLY A 33 -22.67 -30.49 9.15
N LEU A 34 -22.61 -31.79 9.39
CA LEU A 34 -22.23 -32.38 10.68
C LEU A 34 -20.71 -32.56 10.68
N SER A 35 -20.00 -31.90 11.58
CA SER A 35 -18.57 -32.16 11.82
C SER A 35 -18.42 -33.33 12.78
N SER A 36 -17.87 -34.43 12.29
CA SER A 36 -17.37 -35.53 13.11
C SER A 36 -15.84 -35.46 13.17
N CYS A 37 -15.30 -35.04 14.31
CA CYS A 37 -13.90 -35.28 14.65
C CYS A 37 -13.77 -36.66 15.29
N SER A 38 -13.02 -37.56 14.65
CA SER A 38 -12.59 -38.82 15.24
C SER A 38 -11.18 -38.67 15.79
N SER A 39 -11.03 -38.74 17.11
CA SER A 39 -9.77 -39.11 17.77
C SER A 39 -10.03 -40.35 18.61
N SER A 40 -9.17 -41.35 18.41
CA SER A 40 -9.23 -42.68 19.01
C SER A 40 -8.48 -42.75 20.34
N SER A 41 -9.08 -43.48 21.30
CA SER A 41 -8.52 -44.21 22.46
C SER A 41 -7.75 -43.38 23.52
N SER A 42 -7.94 -43.54 24.82
CA SER A 42 -8.58 -44.59 25.65
C SER A 42 -8.77 -44.03 27.06
N ASP A 43 -9.86 -44.41 27.75
CA ASP A 43 -9.87 -44.95 29.13
C ASP A 43 -11.28 -44.89 29.74
N ASP A 44 -11.67 -46.03 30.31
CA ASP A 44 -12.94 -46.28 31.01
C ASP A 44 -13.07 -45.46 32.31
N ASN A 45 -14.28 -44.99 32.64
CA ASN A 45 -15.14 -45.62 33.68
C ASN A 45 -16.27 -44.68 34.20
N SER A 46 -17.46 -45.28 34.37
CA SER A 46 -18.56 -44.95 35.29
C SER A 46 -19.27 -43.59 35.28
N GLY A 47 -20.49 -43.59 34.71
CA GLY A 47 -21.76 -43.23 35.39
C GLY A 47 -22.00 -41.79 35.85
N GLU A 48 -22.92 -41.07 35.18
CA GLU A 48 -24.23 -40.65 35.72
C GLU A 48 -24.99 -39.84 34.65
N SER A 49 -26.30 -40.10 34.49
CA SER A 49 -27.13 -39.42 33.49
C SER A 49 -27.59 -38.06 34.00
N THR A 50 -27.27 -36.98 33.29
CA THR A 50 -27.98 -35.71 33.40
C THR A 50 -28.31 -35.17 32.02
N SER A 51 -29.61 -34.92 31.80
CA SER A 51 -30.16 -34.37 30.58
C SER A 51 -29.82 -32.87 30.47
N ASN A 52 -28.85 -32.50 29.63
CA ASN A 52 -28.66 -31.11 29.26
C ASN A 52 -29.51 -30.77 28.04
N SER A 53 -30.54 -29.96 28.27
CA SER A 53 -31.32 -29.27 27.25
C SER A 53 -30.42 -28.24 26.57
N THR A 54 -29.93 -28.54 25.37
CA THR A 54 -29.24 -27.57 24.52
C THR A 54 -30.27 -26.62 23.91
N THR A 55 -30.42 -25.42 24.49
CA THR A 55 -31.10 -24.31 23.82
C THR A 55 -30.26 -23.88 22.62
N VAL A 56 -30.73 -24.23 21.42
CA VAL A 56 -30.21 -23.68 20.17
C VAL A 56 -30.72 -22.24 20.06
N SER A 57 -29.86 -21.28 20.39
CA SER A 57 -30.11 -19.88 20.08
C SER A 57 -29.97 -19.68 18.58
N THR A 58 -31.10 -19.58 17.89
CA THR A 58 -31.17 -19.17 16.49
C THR A 58 -30.68 -17.74 16.39
N VAL A 59 -29.44 -17.51 15.93
CA VAL A 59 -28.99 -16.19 15.53
C VAL A 59 -29.70 -15.86 14.23
N ILE A 60 -30.78 -15.07 14.32
CA ILE A 60 -31.39 -14.46 13.15
C ILE A 60 -30.41 -13.38 12.70
N SER A 61 -29.58 -13.70 11.71
CA SER A 61 -28.82 -12.70 10.97
C SER A 61 -29.84 -11.82 10.24
N ALA A 62 -30.24 -10.72 10.89
CA ALA A 62 -30.96 -9.67 10.20
C ALA A 62 -29.99 -9.05 9.19
N SER A 63 -30.15 -9.40 7.92
CA SER A 63 -29.62 -8.57 6.84
C SER A 63 -30.30 -7.22 6.94
N ALA A 64 -29.66 -6.29 7.65
CA ALA A 64 -30.01 -4.89 7.56
C ALA A 64 -29.66 -4.43 6.15
N THR A 65 -30.60 -4.53 5.23
CA THR A 65 -30.56 -3.74 4.01
C THR A 65 -30.67 -2.28 4.44
N VAL A 66 -29.53 -1.64 4.66
CA VAL A 66 -29.49 -0.18 4.80
C VAL A 66 -29.90 0.36 3.44
N SER A 67 -31.18 0.72 3.32
CA SER A 67 -31.66 1.51 2.20
C SER A 67 -30.81 2.79 2.15
N PRO A 68 -30.26 3.23 1.00
CA PRO A 68 -29.37 4.40 0.90
C PRO A 68 -30.02 5.75 1.31
N SER A 69 -31.17 5.75 1.95
CA SER A 69 -32.07 6.88 2.10
C SER A 69 -31.80 7.75 3.34
N ALA A 70 -30.58 7.84 3.85
CA ALA A 70 -30.28 8.61 5.07
C ALA A 70 -29.35 9.81 4.87
N VAL A 71 -28.65 9.93 3.74
CA VAL A 71 -27.88 11.14 3.41
C VAL A 71 -28.75 12.05 2.54
N PRO A 72 -29.09 13.27 2.98
CA PRO A 72 -29.88 14.20 2.17
C PRO A 72 -29.25 14.37 0.79
N GLN A 73 -30.05 14.33 -0.28
CA GLN A 73 -29.57 14.55 -1.65
C GLN A 73 -28.76 15.86 -1.76
N GLU A 74 -29.17 16.87 -0.99
CA GLU A 74 -28.51 18.17 -0.84
C GLU A 74 -27.04 18.06 -0.36
N PHE A 75 -26.67 17.04 0.43
CA PHE A 75 -25.29 16.81 0.85
C PHE A 75 -24.42 16.34 -0.33
N TRP A 76 -24.93 15.39 -1.12
CA TRP A 76 -24.22 14.89 -2.31
C TRP A 76 -24.05 15.95 -3.38
N GLU A 77 -25.03 16.86 -3.53
CA GLU A 77 -24.97 17.95 -4.50
C GLU A 77 -23.89 18.99 -4.17
N LYS A 78 -23.52 19.14 -2.88
CA LYS A 78 -22.42 20.02 -2.47
C LYS A 78 -21.03 19.42 -2.76
N ILE A 79 -20.90 18.09 -2.76
CA ILE A 79 -19.65 17.40 -3.14
C ILE A 79 -19.55 17.38 -4.67
N SER A 80 -19.01 18.45 -5.24
CA SER A 80 -19.02 18.66 -6.69
C SER A 80 -17.65 18.48 -7.34
N LEU A 81 -17.65 17.95 -8.57
CA LEU A 81 -16.44 17.82 -9.38
C LEU A 81 -15.72 19.17 -9.59
N PRO A 82 -16.40 20.30 -9.90
CA PRO A 82 -15.73 21.60 -10.00
C PRO A 82 -14.94 21.98 -8.73
N ALA A 83 -15.52 21.77 -7.54
CA ALA A 83 -14.85 22.10 -6.29
C ALA A 83 -13.63 21.19 -6.02
N MET A 84 -13.71 19.90 -6.38
CA MET A 84 -12.54 19.00 -6.34
C MET A 84 -11.46 19.45 -7.35
N MET A 85 -11.84 19.90 -8.54
CA MET A 85 -10.90 20.40 -9.54
C MET A 85 -10.19 21.68 -9.09
N ASP A 86 -10.86 22.56 -8.33
CA ASP A 86 -10.24 23.76 -7.76
C ASP A 86 -9.16 23.39 -6.73
N HIS A 87 -9.40 22.38 -5.88
CA HIS A 87 -8.38 21.87 -4.97
C HIS A 87 -7.21 21.21 -5.71
N LEU A 88 -7.48 20.44 -6.76
CA LEU A 88 -6.43 19.86 -7.60
C LEU A 88 -5.56 20.94 -8.25
N GLN A 89 -6.19 22.02 -8.73
CA GLN A 89 -5.45 23.15 -9.29
C GLN A 89 -4.61 23.85 -8.22
N ALA A 90 -5.12 23.99 -6.98
CA ALA A 90 -4.34 24.55 -5.88
C ALA A 90 -3.12 23.68 -5.53
N LEU A 91 -3.29 22.35 -5.44
CA LEU A 91 -2.19 21.42 -5.23
C LEU A 91 -1.18 21.46 -6.39
N GLN A 92 -1.64 21.56 -7.65
CA GLN A 92 -0.77 21.73 -8.81
C GLN A 92 0.03 23.04 -8.75
N ASN A 93 -0.58 24.13 -8.32
CA ASN A 93 0.11 25.41 -8.14
C ASN A 93 1.17 25.29 -7.03
N ILE A 94 0.83 24.66 -5.91
CA ILE A 94 1.79 24.37 -4.83
C ILE A 94 2.97 23.56 -5.35
N ALA A 95 2.74 22.51 -6.14
CA ALA A 95 3.82 21.74 -6.74
C ALA A 95 4.69 22.63 -7.64
N ASN A 96 4.08 23.40 -8.55
CA ASN A 96 4.80 24.30 -9.47
C ASN A 96 5.67 25.32 -8.73
N ASP A 97 5.16 25.89 -7.64
CA ASP A 97 5.87 26.89 -6.84
C ASP A 97 7.00 26.28 -5.99
N ASN A 98 7.04 24.95 -5.84
CA ASN A 98 7.98 24.23 -4.97
C ASN A 98 8.78 23.15 -5.72
N GLY A 99 9.19 23.45 -6.95
CA GLY A 99 10.10 22.58 -7.72
C GLY A 99 9.42 21.47 -8.52
N GLY A 100 8.10 21.56 -8.73
CA GLY A 100 7.31 20.61 -9.50
C GLY A 100 6.81 19.40 -8.71
N THR A 101 6.98 19.37 -7.39
CA THR A 101 6.64 18.22 -6.52
C THR A 101 6.06 18.66 -5.17
N ARG A 102 5.31 17.76 -4.55
CA ARG A 102 4.79 17.86 -3.17
C ARG A 102 5.36 16.76 -2.27
N SER A 103 6.49 16.18 -2.67
CA SER A 103 7.27 15.22 -1.87
C SER A 103 7.63 15.77 -0.50
N ILE A 104 7.71 14.88 0.49
CA ILE A 104 8.10 15.23 1.86
C ILE A 104 9.52 15.80 1.97
N SER A 105 10.35 15.57 0.94
CA SER A 105 11.69 16.15 0.81
C SER A 105 11.65 17.63 0.37
N SER A 106 10.49 18.12 -0.08
CA SER A 106 10.31 19.44 -0.67
C SER A 106 9.46 20.37 0.22
N PRO A 107 9.61 21.70 0.10
CA PRO A 107 8.70 22.64 0.76
C PRO A 107 7.22 22.51 0.31
N GLY A 108 6.97 21.87 -0.84
CA GLY A 108 5.65 21.65 -1.41
C GLY A 108 4.75 20.78 -0.54
N PHE A 109 5.31 19.83 0.22
CA PHE A 109 4.53 19.04 1.18
C PHE A 109 3.96 19.92 2.31
N ASN A 110 4.81 20.73 2.96
CA ASN A 110 4.38 21.63 4.03
C ASN A 110 3.39 22.70 3.54
N ALA A 111 3.56 23.19 2.32
CA ALA A 111 2.60 24.08 1.68
C ALA A 111 1.26 23.38 1.42
N SER A 112 1.27 22.09 1.05
CA SER A 112 0.06 21.27 0.89
C SER A 112 -0.67 21.09 2.21
N ILE A 113 0.03 20.74 3.30
CA ILE A 113 -0.55 20.66 4.66
C ILE A 113 -1.20 21.99 5.04
N SER A 114 -0.49 23.10 4.85
CA SER A 114 -0.97 24.44 5.18
C SER A 114 -2.23 24.81 4.38
N TYR A 115 -2.32 24.37 3.13
CA TYR A 115 -3.50 24.56 2.29
C TYR A 115 -4.71 23.78 2.80
N ILE A 116 -4.57 22.48 3.06
CA ILE A 116 -5.69 21.66 3.56
C ILE A 116 -6.14 22.20 4.93
N GLU A 117 -5.19 22.50 5.82
CA GLU A 117 -5.48 23.06 7.14
C GLU A 117 -6.23 24.40 7.05
N SER A 118 -5.83 25.32 6.16
CA SER A 118 -6.52 26.61 5.99
C SER A 118 -7.94 26.42 5.49
N GLN A 119 -8.16 25.56 4.49
CA GLN A 119 -9.50 25.26 3.98
C GLN A 119 -10.41 24.73 5.08
N LEU A 120 -9.91 23.81 5.91
CA LEU A 120 -10.69 23.26 7.01
C LEU A 120 -10.95 24.29 8.12
N ARG A 121 -9.95 25.08 8.52
CA ARG A 121 -10.10 26.09 9.59
C ARG A 121 -11.02 27.24 9.20
N GLU A 122 -11.02 27.64 7.95
CA GLU A 122 -11.81 28.77 7.45
C GLU A 122 -13.27 28.39 7.19
N ASN A 123 -13.55 27.12 6.90
CA ASN A 123 -14.86 26.70 6.39
C ASN A 123 -15.56 25.64 7.27
N THR A 124 -14.92 25.16 8.33
CA THR A 124 -15.49 24.11 9.21
C THR A 124 -15.25 24.41 10.68
N ASN A 125 -15.94 23.67 11.55
CA ASN A 125 -15.68 23.62 12.98
C ASN A 125 -15.04 22.27 13.39
N LEU A 126 -14.36 21.60 12.46
CA LEU A 126 -13.67 20.33 12.77
C LEU A 126 -12.52 20.58 13.74
N ILE A 127 -12.24 19.57 14.58
CA ILE A 127 -11.09 19.57 15.48
C ILE A 127 -9.87 19.17 14.66
N ILE A 128 -9.00 20.14 14.38
CA ILE A 128 -7.85 19.97 13.48
C ILE A 128 -6.56 19.90 14.28
N SER A 129 -5.75 18.88 14.03
CA SER A 129 -4.44 18.67 14.64
C SER A 129 -3.44 18.11 13.62
N THR A 130 -2.15 18.33 13.88
CA THR A 130 -1.07 17.71 13.13
C THR A 130 -0.34 16.70 14.01
N GLN A 131 0.04 15.58 13.43
CA GLN A 131 0.83 14.54 14.07
C GLN A 131 2.23 14.55 13.43
N PRO A 132 3.21 15.28 14.02
CA PRO A 132 4.56 15.33 13.48
C PRO A 132 5.32 14.03 13.75
N PHE A 133 6.14 13.62 12.79
CA PHE A 133 7.05 12.47 12.91
C PHE A 133 8.29 12.66 12.04
N THR A 134 9.26 11.76 12.19
CA THR A 134 10.49 11.77 11.40
C THR A 134 10.60 10.52 10.54
N VAL A 135 11.10 10.68 9.33
CA VAL A 135 11.44 9.58 8.42
C VAL A 135 12.94 9.62 8.18
N ASN A 136 13.60 8.47 8.20
CA ASN A 136 14.99 8.35 7.78
C ASN A 136 15.02 7.85 6.35
N MET A 137 15.50 8.64 5.39
CA MET A 137 15.52 8.32 3.97
C MET A 137 16.96 8.28 3.46
N THR A 138 17.20 7.51 2.39
CA THR A 138 18.43 7.60 1.62
C THR A 138 18.30 8.72 0.58
N VAL A 139 19.21 9.69 0.62
CA VAL A 139 19.29 10.77 -0.38
C VAL A 139 20.50 10.51 -1.27
N GLN A 140 20.28 10.54 -2.58
CA GLN A 140 21.34 10.34 -3.57
C GLN A 140 22.35 11.49 -3.51
N VAL A 141 23.63 11.17 -3.33
CA VAL A 141 24.73 12.14 -3.27
C VAL A 141 25.42 12.27 -4.63
N GLU A 142 25.65 11.14 -5.31
CA GLU A 142 26.22 11.09 -6.66
C GLU A 142 25.33 10.24 -7.56
N ASP A 143 25.29 10.55 -8.86
CA ASP A 143 24.53 9.73 -9.80
C ASP A 143 25.03 8.27 -9.76
N PRO A 144 24.12 7.29 -9.67
CA PRO A 144 24.47 5.89 -9.70
C PRO A 144 25.09 5.54 -11.07
N ILE A 145 25.88 4.48 -11.11
CA ILE A 145 26.44 3.92 -12.34
C ILE A 145 26.06 2.44 -12.39
N PHE A 146 25.61 2.00 -13.57
CA PHE A 146 25.44 0.59 -13.87
C PHE A 146 26.02 0.30 -15.25
N GLU A 147 26.94 -0.65 -15.29
CA GLU A 147 27.63 -1.03 -16.53
C GLU A 147 28.04 -2.50 -16.53
N MET A 148 28.14 -3.07 -17.73
CA MET A 148 28.78 -4.35 -17.97
C MET A 148 30.23 -4.07 -18.38
N ILE A 149 31.18 -4.69 -17.70
CA ILE A 149 32.63 -4.62 -17.99
C ILE A 149 33.06 -5.74 -18.93
N GLN A 150 32.44 -6.92 -18.80
CA GLN A 150 32.70 -8.10 -19.63
C GLN A 150 31.41 -8.81 -20.02
N PRO A 151 31.33 -9.47 -21.20
CA PRO A 151 32.41 -9.64 -22.18
C PRO A 151 32.64 -8.44 -23.11
N SER A 152 31.76 -7.45 -23.09
CA SER A 152 31.89 -6.20 -23.83
C SER A 152 31.47 -5.05 -22.93
N GLU A 153 32.22 -3.96 -22.95
CA GLU A 153 31.86 -2.76 -22.20
C GLU A 153 30.53 -2.19 -22.70
N GLN A 154 29.59 -2.00 -21.78
CA GLN A 154 28.30 -1.38 -22.05
C GLN A 154 27.84 -0.60 -20.82
N VAL A 155 27.53 0.69 -21.00
CA VAL A 155 26.97 1.56 -19.96
C VAL A 155 25.46 1.63 -20.14
N TYR A 156 24.73 1.52 -19.03
CA TYR A 156 23.27 1.58 -18.99
C TYR A 156 22.78 2.96 -18.53
N THR A 157 21.56 3.34 -18.93
CA THR A 157 21.01 4.68 -18.68
C THR A 157 19.90 4.65 -17.62
N LYS A 158 19.96 5.54 -16.63
CA LYS A 158 18.87 5.78 -15.66
C LYS A 158 17.85 6.78 -16.22
N PRO A 159 16.53 6.57 -16.10
CA PRO A 159 15.85 5.41 -15.52
C PRO A 159 15.47 4.33 -16.55
N ASP A 160 15.88 4.47 -17.81
CA ASP A 160 15.39 3.64 -18.92
C ASP A 160 15.80 2.16 -18.77
N ASP A 161 17.07 1.91 -18.47
CA ASP A 161 17.66 0.58 -18.35
C ASP A 161 17.66 0.07 -16.90
N TYR A 162 17.90 0.97 -15.95
CA TYR A 162 17.99 0.66 -14.52
C TYR A 162 17.59 1.84 -13.63
N ALA A 163 17.24 1.54 -12.38
CA ALA A 163 17.05 2.54 -11.33
C ALA A 163 17.45 1.95 -9.96
N PRO A 164 18.20 2.68 -9.11
CA PRO A 164 18.33 2.30 -7.71
C PRO A 164 16.97 2.27 -7.02
N LEU A 165 16.71 1.24 -6.24
CA LEU A 165 15.52 1.23 -5.39
C LEU A 165 15.75 2.16 -4.19
N GLN A 166 14.70 2.87 -3.78
CA GLN A 166 14.77 3.70 -2.59
C GLN A 166 15.12 2.83 -1.37
N TYR A 167 15.92 3.40 -0.45
CA TYR A 167 16.53 2.72 0.70
C TYR A 167 17.66 1.71 0.37
N SER A 168 18.10 1.65 -0.88
CA SER A 168 19.32 0.94 -1.28
C SER A 168 20.54 1.65 -0.69
N ALA A 169 21.46 0.89 -0.07
CA ALA A 169 22.69 1.45 0.48
C ALA A 169 23.69 1.89 -0.60
N SER A 170 24.69 2.65 -0.14
CA SER A 170 25.89 2.94 -0.93
C SER A 170 26.67 1.66 -1.20
N GLY A 171 27.33 1.59 -2.35
CA GLY A 171 28.17 0.47 -2.71
C GLY A 171 28.90 0.73 -4.01
N ASP A 172 30.11 0.17 -4.13
CA ASP A 172 30.91 0.13 -5.35
C ASP A 172 31.33 -1.32 -5.52
N VAL A 173 30.63 -2.02 -6.42
CA VAL A 173 30.65 -3.47 -6.53
C VAL A 173 30.90 -3.84 -7.97
N THR A 174 31.95 -4.63 -8.22
CA THR A 174 32.21 -5.22 -9.54
C THR A 174 32.26 -6.74 -9.40
N GLU A 175 31.23 -7.44 -9.85
CA GLU A 175 31.17 -8.90 -9.77
C GLU A 175 30.19 -9.52 -10.78
N ASN A 176 30.21 -10.85 -10.95
CA ASN A 176 29.26 -11.58 -11.77
C ASN A 176 27.86 -11.59 -11.15
N ALA A 177 26.84 -11.52 -12.01
CA ALA A 177 25.46 -11.77 -11.62
C ALA A 177 25.15 -13.26 -11.63
N GLU A 178 24.47 -13.74 -10.59
CA GLU A 178 23.98 -15.12 -10.50
C GLU A 178 22.47 -15.12 -10.34
N LEU A 179 21.79 -15.85 -11.22
CA LEU A 179 20.34 -16.00 -11.16
C LEU A 179 19.96 -16.76 -9.89
N VAL A 180 19.15 -16.10 -9.05
CA VAL A 180 18.48 -16.75 -7.93
C VAL A 180 17.28 -17.52 -8.48
N PRO A 181 17.16 -18.83 -8.20
CA PRO A 181 15.97 -19.61 -8.55
C PRO A 181 14.67 -18.97 -8.05
N GLN A 182 13.57 -19.26 -8.75
CA GLN A 182 12.23 -18.80 -8.36
C GLN A 182 12.13 -17.28 -8.29
N LEU A 183 11.77 -16.73 -7.12
CA LEU A 183 11.49 -15.32 -6.92
C LEU A 183 12.37 -14.71 -5.82
N GLY A 184 13.28 -15.46 -5.19
CA GLY A 184 14.07 -14.96 -4.05
C GLY A 184 13.21 -14.58 -2.85
N CYS A 185 12.01 -15.16 -2.72
CA CYS A 185 11.08 -14.84 -1.64
C CYS A 185 11.35 -15.67 -0.40
N ASP A 186 11.84 -16.89 -0.57
CA ASP A 186 12.21 -17.79 0.51
C ASP A 186 13.74 -17.80 0.66
N PRO A 187 14.30 -17.77 1.89
CA PRO A 187 15.72 -17.99 2.10
C PRO A 187 16.27 -19.24 1.40
N ASP A 188 15.48 -20.32 1.28
CA ASP A 188 15.87 -21.55 0.59
C ASP A 188 16.09 -21.35 -0.92
N ASP A 189 15.53 -20.30 -1.53
CA ASP A 189 15.81 -19.94 -2.93
C ASP A 189 17.31 -19.63 -3.13
N PHE A 190 18.02 -19.24 -2.07
CA PHE A 190 19.44 -18.89 -2.09
C PHE A 190 20.36 -20.03 -1.63
N ALA A 191 19.85 -21.24 -1.38
CA ALA A 191 20.65 -22.35 -0.85
C ALA A 191 21.85 -22.75 -1.73
N ALA A 192 21.76 -22.50 -3.05
CA ALA A 192 22.83 -22.74 -4.02
C ALA A 192 23.56 -21.46 -4.47
N PHE A 193 23.19 -20.30 -3.91
CA PHE A 193 23.74 -19.01 -4.30
C PHE A 193 25.20 -18.87 -3.86
N THR A 194 26.05 -18.38 -4.77
CA THR A 194 27.46 -18.12 -4.47
C THR A 194 27.63 -16.79 -3.71
N SER A 195 27.98 -16.86 -2.42
CA SER A 195 28.33 -15.68 -1.63
C SER A 195 29.44 -14.87 -2.31
N GLY A 196 29.31 -13.55 -2.27
CA GLY A 196 30.20 -12.59 -2.93
C GLY A 196 29.69 -12.13 -4.30
N LYS A 197 28.66 -12.74 -4.88
CA LYS A 197 28.11 -12.36 -6.18
C LYS A 197 26.97 -11.35 -6.12
N ILE A 198 26.62 -10.79 -7.27
CA ILE A 198 25.41 -9.99 -7.46
C ILE A 198 24.22 -10.95 -7.64
N ALA A 199 23.18 -10.82 -6.82
CA ALA A 199 21.97 -11.62 -6.95
C ALA A 199 21.06 -11.06 -8.06
N LEU A 200 20.77 -11.86 -9.08
CA LEU A 200 19.83 -11.52 -10.15
C LEU A 200 18.49 -12.20 -9.87
N ILE A 201 17.45 -11.41 -9.62
CA ILE A 201 16.17 -11.89 -9.08
C ILE A 201 15.02 -11.39 -9.96
N SER A 202 14.08 -12.28 -10.28
CA SER A 202 12.87 -11.88 -11.00
C SER A 202 11.90 -11.13 -10.07
N ARG A 203 11.27 -10.06 -10.57
CA ARG A 203 10.15 -9.42 -9.89
C ARG A 203 9.01 -10.43 -9.71
N GLY A 204 8.33 -10.36 -8.56
CA GLY A 204 7.28 -11.32 -8.22
C GLY A 204 6.37 -10.82 -7.11
N ASN A 205 5.83 -11.77 -6.35
CA ASN A 205 4.79 -11.54 -5.35
C ASN A 205 5.30 -11.09 -3.97
N CYS A 206 6.56 -11.35 -3.62
CA CYS A 206 7.17 -10.80 -2.40
C CYS A 206 7.77 -9.41 -2.64
N THR A 207 7.94 -8.67 -1.55
CA THR A 207 8.46 -7.30 -1.57
C THR A 207 9.91 -7.24 -2.03
N PHE A 208 10.33 -6.08 -2.53
CA PHE A 208 11.74 -5.85 -2.85
C PHE A 208 12.62 -5.96 -1.60
N PHE A 209 12.12 -5.51 -0.44
CA PHE A 209 12.79 -5.68 0.85
C PHE A 209 13.14 -7.14 1.14
N GLN A 210 12.16 -8.04 1.01
CA GLN A 210 12.33 -9.45 1.30
C GLN A 210 13.36 -10.09 0.37
N LYS A 211 13.31 -9.76 -0.93
CA LYS A 211 14.31 -10.25 -1.90
C LYS A 211 15.72 -9.78 -1.54
N ALA A 212 15.86 -8.50 -1.24
CA ALA A 212 17.16 -7.88 -0.98
C ALA A 212 17.76 -8.35 0.36
N THR A 213 16.93 -8.52 1.39
CA THR A 213 17.36 -9.04 2.70
C THR A 213 17.76 -10.51 2.62
N ASN A 214 16.97 -11.37 1.96
CA ASN A 214 17.36 -12.77 1.74
C ASN A 214 18.69 -12.87 0.95
N ALA A 215 18.87 -12.02 -0.07
CA ALA A 215 20.11 -11.97 -0.84
C ALA A 215 21.31 -11.51 0.01
N LEU A 216 21.13 -10.47 0.82
CA LEU A 216 22.13 -9.98 1.76
C LEU A 216 22.53 -11.07 2.77
N GLU A 217 21.56 -11.78 3.34
CA GLU A 217 21.78 -12.89 4.28
C GLU A 217 22.51 -14.07 3.63
N ALA A 218 22.27 -14.32 2.34
CA ALA A 218 23.01 -15.29 1.53
C ALA A 218 24.42 -14.81 1.13
N GLY A 219 24.79 -13.58 1.52
CA GLY A 219 26.10 -12.99 1.27
C GLY A 219 26.25 -12.38 -0.12
N ALA A 220 25.16 -11.96 -0.76
CA ALA A 220 25.23 -11.14 -1.97
C ALA A 220 25.87 -9.78 -1.68
N VAL A 221 26.61 -9.25 -2.65
CA VAL A 221 27.25 -7.93 -2.57
C VAL A 221 26.44 -6.84 -3.28
N GLY A 222 25.46 -7.23 -4.07
CA GLY A 222 24.51 -6.35 -4.75
C GLY A 222 23.32 -7.15 -5.27
N VAL A 223 22.24 -6.47 -5.62
CA VAL A 223 21.00 -7.10 -6.09
C VAL A 223 20.47 -6.40 -7.34
N LEU A 224 20.09 -7.19 -8.34
CA LEU A 224 19.40 -6.76 -9.55
C LEU A 224 18.00 -7.39 -9.60
N VAL A 225 16.95 -6.56 -9.61
CA VAL A 225 15.57 -7.03 -9.75
C VAL A 225 15.04 -6.70 -11.15
N PHE A 226 14.88 -7.72 -12.00
CA PHE A 226 14.37 -7.52 -13.36
C PHE A 226 12.85 -7.63 -13.44
N ASN A 227 12.24 -6.78 -14.27
CA ASN A 227 10.79 -6.59 -14.35
C ASN A 227 10.06 -7.80 -14.99
N TYR A 228 8.73 -7.73 -15.11
CA TYR A 228 7.93 -8.72 -15.85
C TYR A 228 8.17 -8.64 -17.36
N GLU A 229 7.95 -9.75 -18.08
CA GLU A 229 8.20 -9.87 -19.52
C GLU A 229 7.45 -8.82 -20.37
N ASP A 230 6.24 -8.45 -19.95
CA ASP A 230 5.39 -7.48 -20.62
C ASP A 230 5.73 -6.02 -20.27
N GLN A 231 6.69 -5.78 -19.38
CA GLN A 231 7.10 -4.46 -18.91
C GLN A 231 8.47 -4.07 -19.46
N THR A 232 8.49 -3.06 -20.32
CA THR A 232 9.72 -2.60 -20.99
C THR A 232 10.56 -1.64 -20.15
N ALA A 233 9.96 -0.97 -19.17
CA ALA A 233 10.67 -0.04 -18.29
C ALA A 233 11.44 -0.78 -17.19
N ALA A 234 12.53 -0.16 -16.72
CA ALA A 234 13.24 -0.64 -15.54
C ALA A 234 12.30 -0.77 -14.34
N THR A 235 12.57 -1.77 -13.50
CA THR A 235 11.87 -1.87 -12.21
C THR A 235 12.21 -0.64 -11.37
N GLN A 236 11.19 0.10 -10.96
CA GLN A 236 11.30 1.21 -10.02
C GLN A 236 10.46 0.89 -8.79
N GLY A 237 10.90 1.35 -7.63
CA GLY A 237 10.18 1.14 -6.38
C GLY A 237 11.03 1.40 -5.15
N THR A 238 10.44 1.09 -4.00
CA THR A 238 11.04 1.27 -2.69
C THR A 238 11.28 -0.07 -2.00
N LEU A 239 12.39 -0.20 -1.28
CA LEU A 239 12.57 -1.30 -0.34
C LEU A 239 11.73 -1.08 0.93
N GLY A 240 11.20 0.12 1.19
CA GLY A 240 10.43 0.46 2.40
C GLY A 240 11.25 0.47 3.70
N SER A 241 12.45 -0.10 3.69
CA SER A 241 13.43 -0.01 4.77
C SER A 241 14.84 -0.21 4.22
N PHE A 242 15.83 0.27 4.96
CA PHE A 242 17.24 0.26 4.58
C PHE A 242 17.78 -1.16 4.44
N VAL A 243 18.46 -1.44 3.32
CA VAL A 243 19.20 -2.68 3.11
C VAL A 243 20.65 -2.34 2.76
N ASP A 244 21.59 -2.91 3.51
CA ASP A 244 23.02 -2.54 3.52
C ASP A 244 23.84 -3.09 2.34
N ILE A 245 23.25 -3.10 1.14
CA ILE A 245 23.90 -3.39 -0.16
C ILE A 245 23.21 -2.59 -1.28
N PRO A 246 23.89 -2.32 -2.41
CA PRO A 246 23.25 -1.69 -3.56
C PRO A 246 22.20 -2.62 -4.22
N VAL A 247 20.98 -2.10 -4.40
CA VAL A 247 19.84 -2.81 -5.01
C VAL A 247 19.27 -1.98 -6.16
N PHE A 248 19.44 -2.46 -7.39
CA PHE A 248 18.89 -1.81 -8.58
C PHE A 248 17.75 -2.64 -9.17
N GLY A 249 16.71 -1.96 -9.63
CA GLY A 249 15.76 -2.54 -10.57
C GLY A 249 16.25 -2.35 -12.00
N ILE A 250 16.05 -3.36 -12.84
CA ILE A 250 16.44 -3.36 -14.27
C ILE A 250 15.28 -3.78 -15.16
N THR A 251 15.41 -3.55 -16.47
CA THR A 251 14.45 -4.04 -17.47
C THR A 251 14.45 -5.58 -17.53
N TYR A 252 13.33 -6.16 -17.98
CA TYR A 252 13.26 -7.61 -18.22
C TYR A 252 14.32 -8.07 -19.24
N SER A 253 14.51 -7.31 -20.32
CA SER A 253 15.49 -7.64 -21.36
C SER A 253 16.91 -7.71 -20.85
N LEU A 254 17.32 -6.80 -19.96
CA LEU A 254 18.64 -6.88 -19.32
C LEU A 254 18.77 -8.10 -18.41
N GLY A 255 17.73 -8.38 -17.61
CA GLY A 255 17.68 -9.61 -16.81
C GLY A 255 17.89 -10.85 -17.66
N GLN A 256 17.17 -10.97 -18.79
CA GLN A 256 17.34 -12.10 -19.72
C GLN A 256 18.74 -12.13 -20.34
N SER A 257 19.33 -10.99 -20.67
CA SER A 257 20.71 -10.97 -21.19
C SER A 257 21.71 -11.51 -20.18
N PHE A 258 21.63 -11.11 -18.91
CA PHE A 258 22.56 -11.56 -17.88
C PHE A 258 22.34 -13.04 -17.49
N ILE A 259 21.12 -13.56 -17.63
CA ILE A 259 20.86 -15.02 -17.52
C ILE A 259 21.55 -15.78 -18.65
N ALA A 260 21.54 -15.24 -19.87
CA ALA A 260 22.17 -15.87 -21.03
C ALA A 260 23.71 -15.78 -21.02
N THR A 261 24.27 -14.79 -20.30
CA THR A 261 25.71 -14.56 -20.14
C THR A 261 26.09 -14.48 -18.66
N PRO A 262 26.03 -15.60 -17.92
CA PRO A 262 26.30 -15.62 -16.46
C PRO A 262 27.75 -15.23 -16.10
N GLU A 263 28.66 -15.22 -17.07
CA GLU A 263 30.02 -14.71 -16.94
C GLU A 263 30.13 -13.19 -17.08
N SER A 264 29.02 -12.48 -17.29
CA SER A 264 29.00 -11.01 -17.37
C SER A 264 29.50 -10.40 -16.06
N LEU A 265 30.57 -9.63 -16.14
CA LEU A 265 31.11 -8.87 -15.02
C LEU A 265 30.41 -7.51 -14.99
N LEU A 266 29.66 -7.23 -13.94
CA LEU A 266 28.85 -6.02 -13.81
C LEU A 266 29.43 -5.11 -12.74
N HIS A 267 29.42 -3.80 -13.00
CA HIS A 267 29.77 -2.78 -12.03
C HIS A 267 28.50 -2.01 -11.62
N MET A 268 28.25 -1.96 -10.31
CA MET A 268 27.18 -1.25 -9.65
C MET A 268 27.78 -0.23 -8.69
N PHE A 269 27.56 1.05 -8.96
CA PHE A 269 27.91 2.14 -8.07
C PHE A 269 26.66 2.86 -7.59
N ASN A 270 26.49 2.96 -6.27
CA ASN A 270 25.47 3.76 -5.62
C ASN A 270 26.10 4.58 -4.50
N SER A 271 25.70 5.85 -4.38
CA SER A 271 26.21 6.75 -3.35
C SER A 271 25.06 7.54 -2.75
N VAL A 272 24.68 7.18 -1.53
CA VAL A 272 23.59 7.77 -0.76
C VAL A 272 24.04 8.16 0.64
N GLU A 273 23.32 9.12 1.22
CA GLU A 273 23.42 9.49 2.63
C GLU A 273 22.07 9.26 3.31
N LEU A 274 22.10 8.76 4.56
CA LEU A 274 20.90 8.71 5.39
C LEU A 274 20.60 10.10 5.94
N GLN A 275 19.42 10.61 5.64
CA GLN A 275 18.92 11.89 6.14
C GLN A 275 17.62 11.70 6.91
N THR A 276 17.49 12.44 8.02
CA THR A 276 16.25 12.51 8.78
C THR A 276 15.39 13.66 8.27
N ILE A 277 14.24 13.33 7.69
CA ILE A 277 13.23 14.28 7.23
C ILE A 277 12.15 14.43 8.29
N TYR A 278 11.75 15.67 8.55
CA TYR A 278 10.63 16.00 9.43
C TYR A 278 9.37 16.18 8.59
N THR A 279 8.33 15.43 8.92
CA THR A 279 7.04 15.43 8.21
C THR A 279 5.88 15.28 9.20
N SER A 280 4.65 15.20 8.72
CA SER A 280 3.47 15.10 9.57
C SER A 280 2.27 14.49 8.86
N ASN A 281 1.39 13.86 9.62
CA ASN A 281 0.01 13.63 9.20
C ASN A 281 -0.86 14.84 9.62
N LEU A 282 -1.87 15.18 8.83
CA LEU A 282 -2.93 16.12 9.21
C LEU A 282 -4.21 15.35 9.54
N ILE A 283 -4.82 15.68 10.67
CA ILE A 283 -5.97 14.99 11.23
C ILE A 283 -7.08 16.02 11.48
N ALA A 284 -8.28 15.75 10.99
CA ALA A 284 -9.46 16.57 11.28
C ALA A 284 -10.63 15.69 11.71
N GLU A 285 -11.30 16.04 12.81
CA GLU A 285 -12.36 15.21 13.40
C GLU A 285 -13.65 15.99 13.67
N THR A 286 -14.78 15.30 13.55
CA THR A 286 -16.07 15.86 13.97
C THR A 286 -16.10 16.08 15.48
N ALA A 287 -16.70 17.20 15.91
CA ALA A 287 -16.91 17.47 17.32
C ALA A 287 -18.01 16.58 17.95
N SER A 288 -18.97 16.12 17.14
CA SER A 288 -20.05 15.19 17.50
C SER A 288 -19.76 13.76 17.01
N GLY A 289 -20.60 12.81 17.44
CA GLY A 289 -20.44 11.38 17.16
C GLY A 289 -19.95 10.57 18.36
N ASP A 290 -20.10 9.25 18.29
CA ASP A 290 -19.59 8.33 19.32
C ASP A 290 -18.06 8.19 19.23
N ASP A 291 -17.35 8.62 20.28
CA ASP A 291 -15.89 8.48 20.40
C ASP A 291 -15.43 7.02 20.49
N ASN A 292 -16.34 6.06 20.68
CA ASN A 292 -16.04 4.62 20.69
C ASN A 292 -16.37 3.93 19.36
N SER A 293 -16.82 4.69 18.35
CA SER A 293 -17.11 4.19 17.00
C SER A 293 -16.71 5.24 15.97
N ILE A 294 -15.48 5.10 15.48
CA ILE A 294 -14.81 6.07 14.60
C ILE A 294 -14.77 5.52 13.18
N VAL A 295 -15.23 6.34 12.23
CA VAL A 295 -15.04 6.12 10.79
C VAL A 295 -13.87 7.00 10.34
N THR A 296 -12.81 6.38 9.83
CA THR A 296 -11.66 7.08 9.26
C THR A 296 -11.80 7.19 7.74
N ILE A 297 -11.50 8.37 7.21
CA ILE A 297 -11.43 8.66 5.77
C ILE A 297 -10.05 9.22 5.48
N GLY A 298 -9.23 8.44 4.78
CA GLY A 298 -7.82 8.70 4.54
C GLY A 298 -7.50 8.97 3.08
N SER A 299 -6.41 9.69 2.88
CA SER A 299 -5.68 9.86 1.63
C SER A 299 -4.25 10.24 1.98
N HIS A 300 -3.26 9.94 1.15
CA HIS A 300 -1.94 10.56 1.36
C HIS A 300 -1.84 11.88 0.62
N LEU A 301 -1.02 12.78 1.15
CA LEU A 301 -0.89 14.15 0.67
C LEU A 301 0.45 14.40 -0.01
N ASP A 302 1.47 13.59 0.19
CA ASP A 302 2.72 13.69 -0.54
C ASP A 302 2.57 13.26 -2.02
N SER A 303 3.66 13.44 -2.76
CA SER A 303 3.87 12.90 -4.10
C SER A 303 5.32 12.44 -4.21
N VAL A 304 5.68 11.70 -5.25
CA VAL A 304 7.10 11.47 -5.58
C VAL A 304 7.84 12.76 -6.00
N ASP A 305 9.18 12.75 -5.90
CA ASP A 305 10.04 13.85 -6.38
C ASP A 305 9.90 14.13 -7.89
N ALA A 306 9.57 13.09 -8.67
CA ALA A 306 9.51 13.16 -10.13
C ALA A 306 8.34 14.01 -10.68
N GLY A 307 7.34 14.34 -9.86
CA GLY A 307 6.19 15.08 -10.36
C GLY A 307 5.20 15.58 -9.30
N PRO A 308 4.16 16.30 -9.74
CA PRO A 308 3.26 17.03 -8.86
C PRO A 308 2.24 16.15 -8.13
N GLY A 309 2.08 14.89 -8.55
CA GLY A 309 1.19 13.94 -7.90
C GLY A 309 -0.28 14.35 -7.86
N ILE A 310 -0.84 14.84 -8.98
CA ILE A 310 -2.23 15.35 -9.00
C ILE A 310 -3.27 14.24 -9.07
N ASN A 311 -2.99 13.17 -9.82
CA ASN A 311 -3.78 11.96 -9.66
C ASN A 311 -3.36 11.22 -8.39
N ASP A 312 -2.05 11.07 -8.20
CA ASP A 312 -1.41 10.27 -7.13
C ASP A 312 -0.64 11.17 -6.16
N ASN A 313 -1.21 11.64 -5.04
CA ASN A 313 -2.61 11.43 -4.64
C ASN A 313 -3.36 12.73 -4.32
N GLY A 314 -3.14 13.75 -5.15
CA GLY A 314 -3.94 14.97 -5.14
C GLY A 314 -5.44 14.70 -5.31
N SER A 315 -5.82 13.67 -6.07
CA SER A 315 -7.22 13.31 -6.35
C SER A 315 -7.95 12.73 -5.14
N GLY A 316 -7.35 11.79 -4.42
CA GLY A 316 -7.88 11.29 -3.15
C GLY A 316 -7.88 12.38 -2.08
N SER A 317 -6.79 13.15 -1.98
CA SER A 317 -6.71 14.29 -1.04
C SER A 317 -7.78 15.36 -1.27
N SER A 318 -8.08 15.68 -2.54
CA SER A 318 -9.10 16.67 -2.91
C SER A 318 -10.52 16.15 -2.65
N ALA A 319 -10.76 14.86 -2.91
CA ALA A 319 -12.03 14.22 -2.58
C ALA A 319 -12.25 14.17 -1.07
N ASN A 320 -11.22 13.79 -0.31
CA ASN A 320 -11.24 13.76 1.15
C ASN A 320 -11.54 15.17 1.72
N LEU A 321 -10.86 16.20 1.21
CA LEU A 321 -11.12 17.59 1.61
C LEU A 321 -12.56 18.02 1.29
N GLN A 322 -13.05 17.74 0.08
CA GLN A 322 -14.43 18.10 -0.26
C GLN A 322 -15.46 17.41 0.62
N ILE A 323 -15.25 16.14 0.97
CA ILE A 323 -16.12 15.45 1.92
C ILE A 323 -16.06 16.14 3.28
N ALA A 324 -14.85 16.41 3.81
CA ALA A 324 -14.66 17.05 5.10
C ALA A 324 -15.32 18.44 5.19
N LEU A 325 -15.25 19.24 4.11
CA LEU A 325 -15.86 20.57 4.02
C LEU A 325 -17.39 20.54 4.09
N GLN A 326 -18.04 19.39 3.82
CA GLN A 326 -19.50 19.26 3.92
C GLN A 326 -19.98 18.78 5.30
N PHE A 327 -19.08 18.47 6.24
CA PHE A 327 -19.48 18.06 7.58
C PHE A 327 -19.84 19.29 8.43
N GLU A 328 -21.09 19.37 8.84
CA GLU A 328 -21.67 20.49 9.60
C GLU A 328 -21.68 20.16 11.09
N SER A 329 -21.25 21.12 11.93
CA SER A 329 -21.17 20.93 13.39
C SER A 329 -22.52 20.77 14.08
N GLU A 330 -23.61 21.18 13.45
CA GLU A 330 -24.96 21.09 14.03
C GLU A 330 -25.63 19.74 13.78
N VAL A 331 -25.01 18.87 12.97
CA VAL A 331 -25.48 17.50 12.74
C VAL A 331 -24.96 16.60 13.86
N ASN A 332 -25.88 15.87 14.50
CA ASN A 332 -25.51 14.83 15.45
C ASN A 332 -25.25 13.51 14.70
N TYR A 333 -24.01 13.32 14.28
CA TYR A 333 -23.58 12.08 13.64
C TYR A 333 -23.67 10.90 14.61
N VAL A 334 -23.96 9.69 14.09
CA VAL A 334 -23.96 8.47 14.91
C VAL A 334 -22.52 8.10 15.29
N ASN A 335 -21.64 8.04 14.30
CA ASN A 335 -20.22 7.75 14.47
C ASN A 335 -19.43 9.05 14.47
N LYS A 336 -18.31 9.06 15.19
CA LYS A 336 -17.29 10.09 14.96
C LYS A 336 -16.65 9.88 13.59
N VAL A 337 -16.41 10.96 12.85
CA VAL A 337 -15.70 10.89 11.56
C VAL A 337 -14.36 11.59 11.69
N ARG A 338 -13.30 10.89 11.24
CA ARG A 338 -11.91 11.34 11.29
C ARG A 338 -11.33 11.34 9.87
N PHE A 339 -10.98 12.52 9.39
CA PHE A 339 -10.30 12.73 8.12
C PHE A 339 -8.79 12.75 8.33
N LEU A 340 -8.07 12.03 7.49
CA LEU A 340 -6.62 11.80 7.59
C LEU A 340 -5.94 12.14 6.26
N TRP A 341 -4.93 12.99 6.33
CA TRP A 341 -3.97 13.23 5.24
C TRP A 341 -2.60 12.74 5.70
N TYR A 342 -2.19 11.59 5.18
CA TYR A 342 -0.91 10.98 5.55
C TYR A 342 0.25 11.65 4.81
N GLY A 343 1.37 11.84 5.50
CA GLY A 343 2.65 12.12 4.85
C GLY A 343 3.43 10.83 4.60
N ALA A 344 4.43 10.89 3.73
CA ALA A 344 5.39 9.80 3.52
C ALA A 344 4.75 8.46 3.13
N GLU A 345 3.69 8.49 2.32
CA GLU A 345 3.10 7.27 1.76
C GLU A 345 4.02 6.69 0.68
N GLU A 346 4.55 7.56 -0.16
CA GLU A 346 5.42 7.22 -1.30
C GLU A 346 6.75 6.59 -0.85
N GLU A 347 7.08 6.82 0.42
CA GLU A 347 8.25 6.30 1.12
C GLU A 347 8.03 4.91 1.73
N GLY A 348 6.85 4.32 1.54
CA GLY A 348 6.48 3.01 2.07
C GLY A 348 5.46 3.05 3.20
N LEU A 349 4.36 3.80 3.03
CA LEU A 349 3.22 3.87 3.97
C LEU A 349 3.59 4.40 5.37
N LEU A 350 4.64 5.23 5.47
CA LEU A 350 5.24 5.55 6.77
C LEU A 350 4.34 6.42 7.65
N GLY A 351 3.60 7.37 7.07
CA GLY A 351 2.68 8.20 7.85
C GLY A 351 1.47 7.44 8.38
N SER A 352 0.86 6.57 7.57
CA SER A 352 -0.27 5.73 8.01
C SER A 352 0.18 4.67 9.01
N THR A 353 1.37 4.08 8.80
CA THR A 353 2.00 3.17 9.78
C THR A 353 2.25 3.86 11.10
N PHE A 354 2.88 5.04 11.08
CA PHE A 354 3.11 5.84 12.29
C PHE A 354 1.79 6.17 13.02
N TYR A 355 0.75 6.54 12.27
CA TYR A 355 -0.57 6.80 12.84
C TYR A 355 -1.09 5.56 13.59
N VAL A 356 -1.15 4.40 12.95
CA VAL A 356 -1.68 3.16 13.56
C VAL A 356 -0.83 2.70 14.74
N GLU A 357 0.50 2.75 14.63
CA GLU A 357 1.42 2.34 15.69
C GLU A 357 1.39 3.28 16.90
N SER A 358 1.03 4.55 16.70
CA SER A 358 0.86 5.52 17.80
C SER A 358 -0.40 5.31 18.63
N LEU A 359 -1.36 4.51 18.15
CA LEU A 359 -2.60 4.19 18.85
C LEU A 359 -2.39 3.02 19.82
N SER A 360 -2.96 3.14 21.01
CA SER A 360 -3.15 1.99 21.90
C SER A 360 -4.14 0.98 21.31
N ASP A 361 -4.10 -0.26 21.76
CA ASP A 361 -5.07 -1.29 21.29
C ASP A 361 -6.52 -0.86 21.57
N VAL A 362 -6.76 -0.17 22.69
CA VAL A 362 -8.08 0.39 23.02
C VAL A 362 -8.51 1.48 22.02
N GLU A 363 -7.58 2.24 21.45
CA GLU A 363 -7.90 3.23 20.43
C GLU A 363 -8.10 2.61 19.05
N LYS A 364 -7.33 1.56 18.72
CA LYS A 364 -7.54 0.77 17.50
C LYS A 364 -8.92 0.11 17.50
N ASP A 365 -9.35 -0.44 18.63
CA ASP A 365 -10.67 -1.07 18.80
C ASP A 365 -11.85 -0.10 18.58
N LYS A 366 -11.63 1.21 18.69
CA LYS A 366 -12.65 2.23 18.42
C LYS A 366 -12.80 2.53 16.94
N ILE A 367 -11.84 2.15 16.09
CA ILE A 367 -11.92 2.37 14.65
C ILE A 367 -12.83 1.29 14.05
N ALA A 368 -14.07 1.68 13.76
CA ALA A 368 -15.07 0.79 13.20
C ALA A 368 -14.88 0.56 11.69
N LEU A 369 -14.30 1.54 11.00
CA LEU A 369 -14.17 1.58 9.54
C LEU A 369 -13.00 2.46 9.13
N ASN A 370 -12.21 1.99 8.16
CA ASN A 370 -11.24 2.81 7.43
C ASN A 370 -11.53 2.79 5.93
N LEU A 371 -11.72 3.97 5.35
CA LEU A 371 -11.84 4.20 3.91
C LEU A 371 -10.62 4.98 3.45
N ASN A 372 -9.84 4.44 2.50
CA ASN A 372 -8.70 5.16 1.92
C ASN A 372 -8.97 5.47 0.44
N PHE A 373 -8.71 6.71 0.04
CA PHE A 373 -8.90 7.18 -1.31
C PHE A 373 -7.57 7.46 -1.98
N ASP A 374 -7.32 6.73 -3.05
CA ASP A 374 -6.08 6.82 -3.81
C ASP A 374 -6.34 6.76 -5.32
N MET A 375 -5.70 7.65 -6.07
CA MET A 375 -5.76 7.71 -7.53
C MET A 375 -7.18 7.72 -8.14
N LEU A 376 -8.06 8.61 -7.66
CA LEU A 376 -9.46 8.72 -8.09
C LEU A 376 -9.70 9.55 -9.37
N GLY A 377 -8.68 10.25 -9.89
CA GLY A 377 -8.84 11.32 -10.90
C GLY A 377 -8.46 10.96 -12.33
N SER A 378 -7.97 9.75 -12.61
CA SER A 378 -7.41 9.43 -13.93
C SER A 378 -8.49 9.38 -15.03
N PRO A 379 -8.30 10.04 -16.18
CA PRO A 379 -9.18 9.87 -17.34
C PRO A 379 -8.99 8.50 -18.02
N ASN A 380 -7.88 7.81 -17.74
CA ASN A 380 -7.59 6.45 -18.17
C ASN A 380 -7.59 5.54 -16.94
N TYR A 381 -8.77 5.25 -16.41
CA TYR A 381 -8.93 4.55 -15.14
C TYR A 381 -9.31 3.07 -15.31
N ILE A 382 -8.96 2.31 -14.29
CA ILE A 382 -9.70 1.12 -13.86
C ILE A 382 -10.39 1.45 -12.53
N ARG A 383 -11.45 0.72 -12.19
CA ARG A 383 -12.03 0.79 -10.83
C ARG A 383 -11.40 -0.31 -10.00
N GLY A 384 -10.54 0.08 -9.06
CA GLY A 384 -9.93 -0.80 -8.09
C GLY A 384 -10.55 -0.59 -6.71
N ILE A 385 -10.86 -1.68 -6.01
CA ILE A 385 -11.19 -1.67 -4.60
C ILE A 385 -10.20 -2.62 -3.93
N LEU A 386 -9.31 -2.07 -3.10
CA LEU A 386 -8.39 -2.86 -2.31
C LEU A 386 -9.12 -3.35 -1.05
N ASN A 387 -9.41 -4.64 -1.03
CA ASN A 387 -9.91 -5.29 0.18
C ASN A 387 -8.73 -5.67 1.07
N GLY A 388 -8.71 -5.17 2.32
CA GLY A 388 -7.66 -5.45 3.30
C GLY A 388 -7.71 -6.87 3.89
N THR A 389 -8.01 -7.90 3.09
CA THR A 389 -8.14 -9.27 3.60
C THR A 389 -6.86 -10.07 3.48
N ASP A 390 -6.22 -10.29 4.62
CA ASP A 390 -5.66 -11.58 4.99
C ASP A 390 -6.74 -12.39 5.75
N SER A 391 -7.71 -12.88 4.99
CA SER A 391 -8.57 -14.04 5.30
C SER A 391 -9.60 -14.07 6.46
N THR A 392 -9.84 -13.05 7.31
CA THR A 392 -10.84 -13.23 8.41
C THR A 392 -11.76 -12.06 8.79
N MET A 393 -11.62 -10.86 8.22
CA MET A 393 -12.43 -9.71 8.67
C MET A 393 -13.69 -9.49 7.82
N TYR A 394 -14.82 -9.98 8.32
CA TYR A 394 -16.15 -9.80 7.71
C TYR A 394 -16.48 -8.33 7.36
N GLY A 395 -16.00 -7.37 8.16
CA GLY A 395 -16.22 -5.94 7.93
C GLY A 395 -15.65 -5.43 6.61
N SER A 396 -14.39 -5.77 6.28
CA SER A 396 -13.72 -5.35 5.03
C SER A 396 -14.43 -5.84 3.78
N GLN A 397 -14.98 -7.06 3.83
CA GLN A 397 -15.77 -7.61 2.74
C GLN A 397 -17.08 -6.83 2.52
N VAL A 398 -17.82 -6.50 3.59
CA VAL A 398 -19.08 -5.73 3.48
C VAL A 398 -18.83 -4.35 2.88
N ILE A 399 -17.73 -3.69 3.24
CA ILE A 399 -17.33 -2.40 2.67
C ILE A 399 -17.04 -2.55 1.18
N MET A 400 -16.22 -3.53 0.81
CA MET A 400 -15.90 -3.81 -0.60
C MET A 400 -17.16 -4.06 -1.41
N GLU A 401 -18.05 -4.95 -0.95
CA GLU A 401 -19.31 -5.27 -1.61
C GLU A 401 -20.21 -4.02 -1.77
N THR A 402 -20.23 -3.14 -0.76
CA THR A 402 -20.97 -1.86 -0.84
C THR A 402 -20.45 -0.98 -1.99
N PHE A 403 -19.14 -0.90 -2.19
CA PHE A 403 -18.56 -0.17 -3.32
C PHE A 403 -18.78 -0.88 -4.66
N GLU A 404 -18.66 -2.22 -4.71
CA GLU A 404 -18.94 -3.01 -5.92
C GLU A 404 -20.40 -2.88 -6.38
N ASP A 405 -21.35 -2.80 -5.44
CA ASP A 405 -22.78 -2.66 -5.74
C ASP A 405 -23.14 -1.26 -6.24
N PHE A 406 -22.44 -0.23 -5.78
CA PHE A 406 -22.68 1.15 -6.20
C PHE A 406 -22.21 1.43 -7.64
N PHE A 407 -21.05 0.90 -8.01
CA PHE A 407 -20.37 1.21 -9.28
C PHE A 407 -20.74 0.22 -10.41
#